data_AF-A0A1G8WWL2-F1
#
_entry.id   AF-A0A1G8WWL2-F1
#
_cell.length_a   1.000
_cell.length_b   1.000
_cell.length_c   1.000
_cell.angle_alpha   90.00
_cell.angle_beta   90.00
_cell.angle_gamma   90.00
#
_symmetry.space_group_name_H-M   'P 1'
#
loop_
_entity.id
_entity.type
_entity.pdbx_description
1 polymer ?
#
loop_
_entity_poly.entity_id
_entity_poly.type
_entity_poly.pdbx_seq_one_letter_code
_entity_poly.pdbx_strand_id
1 'polypeptide(L)'
;MIPLIPELLEWVQDINWPIAAAVADLLQKYKVHTVPHIEAVFLLRDDSIWIYNILAYLMNEWDSGLVSALSSSILKLAQASDIYEDTDLLAVEILSKHRLITKNAVVILLEIKLSDAEGLLNRFTDDQKALYQSMENERLHLLGTDPAQMMNHLLNYSEVTHRQKWELENLLRRHEEIAATLSRIME
;
A
#
# COMPACT_ATOMS: atom_id res chain seq x y z
N MET A 1 6.74 30.65 -0.93
CA MET A 1 6.69 29.25 -1.39
C MET A 1 6.93 28.27 -0.24
N ILE A 2 8.01 28.40 0.56
CA ILE A 2 8.17 27.59 1.79
C ILE A 2 6.92 27.57 2.70
N PRO A 3 6.20 28.70 2.93
CA PRO A 3 4.99 28.67 3.75
C PRO A 3 3.81 27.91 3.14
N LEU A 4 3.87 27.55 1.85
CA LEU A 4 2.80 26.85 1.12
C LEU A 4 3.05 25.34 1.00
N ILE A 5 4.15 24.83 1.56
CA ILE A 5 4.51 23.42 1.44
C ILE A 5 3.44 22.49 2.02
N PRO A 6 2.81 22.77 3.18
CA PRO A 6 1.71 21.96 3.68
C PRO A 6 0.56 21.83 2.67
N GLU A 7 0.11 22.94 2.10
CA GLU A 7 -0.99 22.98 1.13
C GLU A 7 -0.58 22.35 -0.21
N LEU A 8 0.69 22.41 -0.58
CA LEU A 8 1.22 21.70 -1.74
C LEU A 8 1.25 20.18 -1.52
N LEU A 9 1.51 19.71 -0.30
CA LEU A 9 1.49 18.26 -0.01
C LEU A 9 0.08 17.67 -0.19
N GLU A 10 -0.98 18.42 0.05
CA GLU A 10 -2.38 17.95 -0.16
C GLU A 10 -2.63 17.57 -1.62
N TRP A 11 -1.99 18.23 -2.58
CA TRP A 11 -2.09 17.88 -4.01
C TRP A 11 -1.40 16.56 -4.38
N VAL A 12 -0.71 15.93 -3.43
CA VAL A 12 -0.09 14.61 -3.57
C VAL A 12 -0.96 13.52 -2.91
N GLN A 13 -2.11 13.86 -2.31
CA GLN A 13 -3.08 12.88 -1.80
C GLN A 13 -3.55 11.93 -2.90
N ASP A 14 -3.80 12.44 -4.10
CA ASP A 14 -4.19 11.64 -5.27
C ASP A 14 -3.27 11.97 -6.45
N ILE A 15 -2.38 11.05 -6.78
CA ILE A 15 -1.43 11.20 -7.89
C ILE A 15 -2.12 11.25 -9.26
N ASN A 16 -3.40 10.84 -9.35
CA ASN A 16 -4.17 10.92 -10.59
C ASN A 16 -4.69 12.33 -10.88
N TRP A 17 -4.62 13.25 -9.91
CA TRP A 17 -4.98 14.63 -10.18
C TRP A 17 -4.03 15.23 -11.23
N PRO A 18 -4.55 15.94 -12.25
CA PRO A 18 -3.73 16.43 -13.36
C PRO A 18 -2.53 17.30 -12.93
N ILE A 19 -2.62 17.94 -11.75
CA ILE A 19 -1.59 18.82 -11.22
C ILE A 19 -0.60 18.11 -10.27
N ALA A 20 -0.91 16.90 -9.80
CA ALA A 20 -0.16 16.23 -8.74
C ALA A 20 1.32 16.01 -9.13
N ALA A 21 1.59 15.55 -10.35
CA ALA A 21 2.96 15.35 -10.83
C ALA A 21 3.78 16.66 -10.82
N ALA A 22 3.19 17.77 -11.28
CA ALA A 22 3.87 19.06 -11.29
C ALA A 22 4.12 19.60 -9.87
N VAL A 23 3.22 19.32 -8.93
CA VAL A 23 3.40 19.67 -7.52
C VAL A 23 4.46 18.79 -6.87
N ALA A 24 4.48 17.49 -7.15
CA ALA A 24 5.53 16.58 -6.67
C ALA A 24 6.90 17.05 -7.16
N ASP A 25 7.06 17.37 -8.46
CA ASP A 25 8.29 17.93 -9.01
C ASP A 25 8.71 19.24 -8.35
N LEU A 26 7.74 20.10 -8.00
CA LEU A 26 8.00 21.33 -7.26
C LEU A 26 8.49 21.02 -5.85
N LEU A 27 7.82 20.13 -5.11
CA LEU A 27 8.22 19.70 -3.77
C LEU A 27 9.63 19.06 -3.77
N GLN A 28 9.97 18.33 -4.83
CA GLN A 28 11.31 17.76 -5.02
C GLN A 28 12.42 18.82 -5.11
N LYS A 29 12.13 20.08 -5.45
CA LYS A 29 13.13 21.17 -5.44
C LYS A 29 13.37 21.72 -4.03
N TYR A 30 12.50 21.41 -3.08
CA TYR A 30 12.50 21.96 -1.72
C TYR A 30 12.49 20.89 -0.64
N LYS A 31 12.99 19.68 -0.95
CA LYS A 31 12.99 18.48 -0.08
C LYS A 31 13.33 18.77 1.38
N VAL A 32 14.40 19.55 1.63
CA VAL A 32 14.84 19.94 2.98
C VAL A 32 13.74 20.65 3.78
N HIS A 33 12.97 21.52 3.13
CA HIS A 33 11.86 22.23 3.74
C HIS A 33 10.57 21.38 3.77
N THR A 34 10.47 20.35 2.94
CA THR A 34 9.34 19.41 2.89
C THR A 34 9.39 18.39 4.02
N VAL A 35 10.58 17.97 4.46
CA VAL A 35 10.78 16.95 5.52
C VAL A 35 9.90 17.19 6.76
N PRO A 36 9.88 18.38 7.41
CA PRO A 36 9.10 18.59 8.63
C PRO A 36 7.58 18.47 8.42
N HIS A 37 7.10 18.71 7.20
CA HIS A 37 5.68 18.64 6.87
C HIS A 37 5.23 17.22 6.54
N ILE A 38 6.11 16.38 6.01
CA ILE A 38 5.83 14.94 5.82
C ILE A 38 5.63 14.25 7.16
N GLU A 39 6.42 14.58 8.17
CA GLU A 39 6.26 13.99 9.50
C GLU A 39 4.85 14.24 10.06
N ALA A 40 4.29 15.44 9.82
CA ALA A 40 2.92 15.75 10.21
C ALA A 40 1.88 14.87 9.48
N VAL A 41 2.08 14.59 8.18
CA VAL A 41 1.19 13.69 7.42
C VAL A 41 1.25 12.26 7.95
N PHE A 42 2.45 11.74 8.25
CA PHE A 42 2.61 10.39 8.81
C PHE A 42 1.95 10.22 10.18
N LEU A 43 1.71 11.30 10.92
CA LEU A 43 1.01 11.27 12.20
C LEU A 43 -0.52 11.17 12.06
N LEU A 44 -1.10 11.53 10.92
CA LEU A 44 -2.54 11.43 10.67
C LEU A 44 -3.01 9.97 10.61
N ARG A 45 -2.17 9.08 10.02
CA ARG A 45 -2.33 7.61 9.91
C ARG A 45 -3.57 7.08 9.21
N ASP A 46 -4.59 7.90 9.00
CA ASP A 46 -5.89 7.51 8.42
C ASP A 46 -5.92 7.60 6.89
N ASP A 47 -5.00 8.37 6.28
CA ASP A 47 -4.89 8.50 4.83
C ASP A 47 -3.70 7.68 4.28
N SER A 48 -3.92 6.37 4.14
CA SER A 48 -2.90 5.44 3.62
C SER A 48 -2.51 5.74 2.17
N ILE A 49 -3.43 6.22 1.33
CA ILE A 49 -3.16 6.58 -0.06
C ILE A 49 -2.21 7.78 -0.11
N TRP A 50 -2.44 8.81 0.70
CA TRP A 50 -1.54 9.96 0.75
C TRP A 50 -0.15 9.58 1.26
N ILE A 51 -0.08 8.75 2.31
CA ILE A 51 1.18 8.23 2.83
C ILE A 51 1.91 7.43 1.75
N TYR A 52 1.22 6.53 1.06
CA TYR A 52 1.77 5.75 -0.05
C TYR A 52 2.36 6.67 -1.12
N ASN A 53 1.60 7.69 -1.55
CA ASN A 53 2.03 8.61 -2.59
C ASN A 53 3.27 9.43 -2.17
N ILE A 54 3.36 9.85 -0.90
CA ILE A 54 4.56 10.51 -0.38
C ILE A 54 5.76 9.56 -0.41
N LEU A 55 5.60 8.32 0.07
CA LEU A 55 6.68 7.33 0.08
C LEU A 55 7.16 7.01 -1.34
N ALA A 56 6.22 6.74 -2.25
CA ALA A 56 6.49 6.28 -3.62
C ALA A 56 7.01 7.39 -4.55
N TYR A 57 6.38 8.58 -4.54
CA TYR A 57 6.64 9.62 -5.53
C TYR A 57 7.52 10.78 -5.03
N LEU A 58 7.61 10.98 -3.71
CA LEU A 58 8.53 11.97 -3.14
C LEU A 58 9.78 11.27 -2.62
N MET A 59 9.64 10.42 -1.61
CA MET A 59 10.76 9.94 -0.81
C MET A 59 11.61 8.87 -1.48
N ASN A 60 11.06 8.11 -2.43
CA ASN A 60 11.83 7.07 -3.13
C ASN A 60 13.09 7.63 -3.81
N GLU A 61 13.07 8.88 -4.27
CA GLU A 61 14.20 9.56 -4.94
C GLU A 61 15.02 10.47 -4.01
N TRP A 62 14.84 10.34 -2.68
CA TRP A 62 15.59 11.13 -1.71
C TRP A 62 16.90 10.44 -1.35
N ASP A 63 17.91 11.22 -0.96
CA ASP A 63 19.14 10.67 -0.41
C ASP A 63 18.94 10.19 1.03
N SER A 64 19.83 9.30 1.49
CA SER A 64 19.74 8.73 2.84
C SER A 64 19.79 9.77 3.95
N GLY A 65 20.42 10.93 3.74
CA GLY A 65 20.47 12.00 4.75
C GLY A 65 19.06 12.54 5.03
N LEU A 66 18.31 12.88 3.99
CA LEU A 66 16.92 13.34 4.12
C LEU A 66 16.00 12.27 4.69
N VAL A 67 16.08 11.03 4.19
CA VAL A 67 15.23 9.93 4.66
C VAL A 67 15.53 9.60 6.13
N SER A 68 16.80 9.68 6.56
CA SER A 68 17.18 9.39 7.95
C SER A 68 16.51 10.32 8.97
N ALA A 69 16.20 11.57 8.58
CA ALA A 69 15.48 12.51 9.43
C ALA A 69 14.06 12.04 9.79
N LEU A 70 13.46 11.17 8.95
CA LEU A 70 12.12 10.60 9.15
C LEU A 70 12.16 9.13 9.59
N SER A 71 13.33 8.57 9.85
CA SER A 71 13.53 7.13 10.13
C SER A 71 12.60 6.56 11.21
N SER A 72 12.40 7.28 12.32
CA SER A 72 11.49 6.88 13.40
C SER A 72 10.04 6.80 12.93
N SER A 73 9.59 7.76 12.13
CA SER A 73 8.22 7.81 11.60
C SER A 73 8.00 6.75 10.53
N ILE A 74 8.97 6.53 9.64
CA ILE A 74 8.93 5.45 8.64
C ILE A 74 8.92 4.08 9.33
N LEU A 75 9.71 3.89 10.40
CA LEU A 75 9.71 2.65 11.17
C LEU A 75 8.34 2.36 11.79
N LYS A 76 7.63 3.38 12.28
CA LYS A 76 6.27 3.23 12.80
C LYS A 76 5.27 2.84 11.71
N LEU A 77 5.47 3.28 10.46
CA LEU A 77 4.67 2.84 9.31
C LEU A 77 4.98 1.39 8.98
N ALA A 78 6.27 1.03 8.87
CA ALA A 78 6.71 -0.33 8.62
C ALA A 78 6.22 -1.34 9.67
N GLN A 79 6.09 -0.93 10.93
CA GLN A 79 5.56 -1.77 12.01
C GLN A 79 4.03 -1.87 12.03
N ALA A 80 3.33 -0.84 11.56
CA ALA A 80 1.89 -0.90 11.42
C ALA A 80 1.52 -1.85 10.26
N SER A 81 0.34 -2.46 10.31
CA SER A 81 -0.17 -3.24 9.18
C SER A 81 -1.11 -2.37 8.37
N ASP A 82 -0.86 -2.28 7.07
CA ASP A 82 -1.76 -1.63 6.11
C ASP A 82 -2.07 -2.64 5.02
N ILE A 83 -3.18 -3.34 5.19
CA ILE A 83 -3.53 -4.46 4.31
C ILE A 83 -4.03 -4.01 2.93
N TYR A 84 -4.29 -2.72 2.73
CA TYR A 84 -4.96 -2.21 1.52
C TYR A 84 -3.97 -1.52 0.59
N GLU A 85 -3.19 -0.56 1.09
CA GLU A 85 -2.25 0.22 0.26
C GLU A 85 -0.79 -0.23 0.42
N ASP A 86 -0.52 -1.20 1.29
CA ASP A 86 0.82 -1.74 1.58
C ASP A 86 1.87 -0.65 1.91
N THR A 87 1.44 0.46 2.53
CA THR A 87 2.35 1.53 2.97
C THR A 87 3.42 0.99 3.92
N ASP A 88 3.09 -0.05 4.67
CA ASP A 88 4.00 -0.73 5.58
C ASP A 88 5.10 -1.52 4.86
N LEU A 89 4.81 -2.15 3.72
CA LEU A 89 5.81 -2.84 2.90
C LEU A 89 6.73 -1.84 2.21
N LEU A 90 6.16 -0.77 1.64
CA LEU A 90 6.95 0.29 1.02
C LEU A 90 7.86 1.00 2.04
N ALA A 91 7.38 1.19 3.28
CA ALA A 91 8.20 1.71 4.37
C ALA A 91 9.36 0.75 4.73
N VAL A 92 9.13 -0.57 4.74
CA VAL A 92 10.20 -1.57 4.92
C VAL A 92 11.24 -1.47 3.81
N GLU A 93 10.81 -1.36 2.55
CA GLU A 93 11.71 -1.23 1.40
C GLU A 93 12.56 0.04 1.49
N ILE A 94 11.97 1.18 1.84
CA ILE A 94 12.68 2.46 2.02
C ILE A 94 13.71 2.33 3.15
N LEU A 95 13.33 1.78 4.31
CA LEU A 95 14.28 1.59 5.42
C LEU A 95 15.44 0.66 5.03
N SER A 96 15.16 -0.39 4.25
CA SER A 96 16.17 -1.32 3.73
C SER A 96 17.11 -0.64 2.72
N LYS A 97 16.55 0.04 1.70
CA LYS A 97 17.27 0.80 0.67
C LYS A 97 18.26 1.79 1.27
N HIS A 98 17.83 2.51 2.30
CA HIS A 98 18.65 3.52 2.98
C HIS A 98 19.50 2.97 4.14
N ARG A 99 19.46 1.66 4.38
CA ARG A 99 20.20 0.97 5.46
C ARG A 99 19.91 1.53 6.86
N LEU A 100 18.67 1.93 7.08
CA LEU A 100 18.19 2.51 8.34
C LEU A 100 17.77 1.44 9.36
N ILE A 101 17.60 0.20 8.91
CA ILE A 101 17.42 -0.99 9.74
C ILE A 101 18.31 -2.12 9.23
N THR A 102 18.56 -3.12 10.08
CA THR A 102 19.39 -4.27 9.69
C THR A 102 18.61 -5.22 8.78
N LYS A 103 19.31 -5.96 7.92
CA LYS A 103 18.69 -7.02 7.10
C LYS A 103 17.88 -8.02 7.94
N ASN A 104 18.39 -8.39 9.11
CA ASN A 104 17.67 -9.28 10.04
C ASN A 104 16.37 -8.67 10.56
N ALA A 105 16.36 -7.37 10.89
CA ALA A 105 15.14 -6.68 11.31
C ALA A 105 14.09 -6.62 10.18
N VAL A 106 14.53 -6.44 8.93
CA VAL A 106 13.65 -6.50 7.76
C VAL A 106 12.99 -7.87 7.64
N VAL A 107 13.79 -8.95 7.69
CA VAL A 107 13.28 -10.32 7.58
C VAL A 107 12.24 -10.59 8.67
N ILE A 108 12.54 -10.25 9.93
CA ILE A 108 11.60 -10.42 11.05
C ILE A 108 10.29 -9.66 10.81
N LEU A 109 10.34 -8.41 10.34
CA LEU A 109 9.13 -7.63 10.06
C LEU A 109 8.28 -8.29 8.97
N LEU A 110 8.90 -8.78 7.90
CA LEU A 110 8.19 -9.43 6.79
C LEU A 110 7.63 -10.79 7.17
N GLU A 111 8.35 -11.59 7.96
CA GLU A 111 7.87 -12.88 8.48
C GLU A 111 6.66 -12.71 9.41
N ILE A 112 6.67 -11.70 10.28
CA ILE A 112 5.50 -11.36 11.12
C ILE A 112 4.30 -11.02 10.23
N LYS A 113 4.49 -10.14 9.24
CA LYS A 113 3.40 -9.75 8.33
C LYS A 113 2.87 -10.92 7.51
N LEU A 114 3.76 -11.82 7.08
CA LEU A 114 3.38 -13.03 6.36
C LEU A 114 2.52 -13.94 7.23
N SER A 115 2.97 -14.20 8.47
CA SER A 115 2.22 -14.99 9.45
C SER A 115 0.85 -14.37 9.76
N ASP A 116 0.77 -13.03 9.88
CA ASP A 116 -0.48 -12.33 10.11
C ASP A 116 -1.44 -12.50 8.90
N ALA A 117 -0.94 -12.34 7.68
CA ALA A 117 -1.71 -12.52 6.46
C ALA A 117 -2.23 -13.97 6.31
N GLU A 118 -1.38 -14.97 6.58
CA GLU A 118 -1.77 -16.38 6.62
C GLU A 118 -2.87 -16.64 7.68
N GLY A 119 -2.73 -16.04 8.86
CA GLY A 119 -3.74 -16.12 9.92
C GLY A 119 -5.10 -15.55 9.50
N LEU A 120 -5.11 -14.47 8.70
CA LEU A 120 -6.33 -13.90 8.13
C LEU A 120 -6.92 -14.78 7.02
N LEU A 121 -6.08 -15.29 6.11
CA LEU A 121 -6.49 -16.20 5.03
C LEU A 121 -7.12 -17.48 5.56
N ASN A 122 -6.65 -17.98 6.70
CA ASN A 122 -7.18 -19.18 7.36
C ASN A 122 -8.58 -18.99 7.98
N ARG A 123 -9.12 -17.76 8.01
CA ARG A 123 -10.51 -17.50 8.42
C ARG A 123 -11.54 -17.89 7.36
N PHE A 124 -11.11 -18.03 6.11
CA PHE A 124 -11.97 -18.43 5.00
C PHE A 124 -11.99 -19.94 4.86
N THR A 125 -13.20 -20.52 4.82
CA THR A 125 -13.38 -21.96 4.60
C THR A 125 -13.07 -22.33 3.14
N ASP A 126 -12.80 -23.61 2.89
CA ASP A 126 -12.60 -24.11 1.52
C ASP A 126 -13.85 -23.89 0.65
N ASP A 127 -15.05 -24.02 1.21
CA ASP A 127 -16.31 -23.72 0.52
C ASP A 127 -16.42 -22.23 0.13
N GLN A 128 -16.01 -21.31 1.01
CA GLN A 128 -15.99 -19.88 0.68
C GLN A 128 -14.98 -19.57 -0.43
N LYS A 129 -13.77 -20.14 -0.33
CA LYS A 129 -12.73 -19.98 -1.37
C LYS A 129 -13.21 -20.51 -2.72
N ALA A 130 -13.83 -21.69 -2.74
CA ALA A 130 -14.39 -22.29 -3.96
C ALA A 130 -15.53 -21.44 -4.55
N LEU A 131 -16.43 -20.92 -3.70
CA LEU A 131 -17.50 -20.02 -4.13
C LEU A 131 -16.94 -18.76 -4.78
N TYR A 132 -15.98 -18.09 -4.15
CA TYR A 132 -15.43 -16.83 -4.66
C TYR A 132 -14.64 -17.03 -5.95
N GLN A 133 -13.94 -18.15 -6.09
CA GLN A 133 -13.31 -18.53 -7.35
C GLN A 133 -14.35 -18.76 -8.46
N SER A 134 -15.47 -19.42 -8.13
CA SER A 134 -16.56 -19.63 -9.09
C SER A 134 -17.18 -18.30 -9.53
N MET A 135 -17.39 -17.37 -8.59
CA MET A 135 -17.89 -16.02 -8.89
C MET A 135 -16.97 -15.29 -9.87
N GLU A 136 -15.65 -15.33 -9.64
CA GLU A 136 -14.68 -14.66 -10.52
C GLU A 136 -14.63 -15.30 -11.91
N ASN A 137 -14.67 -16.62 -11.99
CA ASN A 137 -14.70 -17.34 -13.26
C ASN A 137 -15.94 -16.99 -14.09
N GLU A 138 -17.11 -16.89 -13.45
CA GLU A 138 -18.35 -16.46 -14.11
C GLU A 138 -18.25 -15.01 -14.57
N ARG A 139 -17.77 -14.10 -13.72
CA ARG A 139 -17.56 -12.69 -14.06
C ARG A 139 -16.66 -12.52 -15.29
N LEU A 140 -15.54 -13.25 -15.35
CA LEU A 140 -14.61 -13.24 -16.48
C LEU A 140 -15.25 -13.81 -17.76
N HIS A 141 -16.02 -14.89 -17.62
CA HIS A 141 -16.77 -15.46 -18.74
C HIS A 141 -17.75 -14.44 -19.34
N LEU A 142 -18.51 -13.74 -18.49
CA LEU A 142 -19.48 -12.73 -18.93
C LEU A 142 -18.81 -11.55 -19.63
N LEU A 143 -17.67 -11.06 -19.11
CA LEU A 143 -16.90 -10.01 -19.78
C LEU A 143 -16.46 -10.40 -21.20
N GLY A 144 -16.16 -11.69 -21.43
CA GLY A 144 -15.75 -12.21 -22.73
C GLY A 144 -16.89 -12.61 -23.67
N THR A 145 -18.14 -12.68 -23.19
CA THR A 145 -19.27 -13.25 -23.94
C THR A 145 -20.46 -12.30 -24.02
N ASP A 146 -21.13 -12.07 -22.90
CA ASP A 146 -22.32 -11.22 -22.80
C ASP A 146 -22.22 -10.28 -21.57
N PRO A 147 -21.57 -9.11 -21.71
CA PRO A 147 -21.45 -8.15 -20.63
C PRO A 147 -22.78 -7.61 -20.10
N ALA A 148 -23.89 -7.76 -20.84
CA ALA A 148 -25.21 -7.30 -20.39
C ALA A 148 -25.72 -8.11 -19.17
N GLN A 149 -25.23 -9.34 -18.98
CA GLN A 149 -25.56 -10.19 -17.83
C GLN A 149 -24.83 -9.80 -16.54
N MET A 150 -23.88 -8.86 -16.59
CA MET A 150 -23.06 -8.48 -15.43
C MET A 150 -23.92 -8.02 -14.25
N MET A 151 -24.98 -7.26 -14.51
CA MET A 151 -25.89 -6.79 -13.45
C MET A 151 -26.61 -7.94 -12.76
N ASN A 152 -27.06 -8.94 -13.51
CA ASN A 152 -27.72 -10.11 -12.94
C ASN A 152 -26.74 -10.92 -12.07
N HIS A 153 -25.51 -11.12 -12.56
CA HIS A 153 -24.46 -11.77 -11.78
C HIS A 153 -24.18 -11.05 -10.45
N LEU A 154 -24.05 -9.71 -10.47
CA LEU A 154 -23.82 -8.93 -9.25
C LEU A 154 -24.98 -9.06 -8.24
N LEU A 155 -26.23 -9.10 -8.73
CA LEU A 155 -27.42 -9.24 -7.89
C LEU A 155 -27.64 -10.66 -7.36
N ASN A 156 -26.96 -11.67 -7.89
CA ASN A 156 -27.06 -13.06 -7.42
C ASN A 156 -26.40 -13.28 -6.05
N TYR A 157 -25.57 -12.33 -5.59
CA TYR A 157 -24.82 -12.44 -4.35
C TYR A 157 -25.11 -11.25 -3.42
N SER A 158 -24.99 -11.48 -2.12
CA SER A 158 -25.16 -10.42 -1.14
C SER A 158 -23.96 -9.47 -1.11
N GLU A 159 -24.18 -8.23 -0.67
CA GLU A 159 -23.11 -7.26 -0.37
C GLU A 159 -22.03 -7.83 0.56
N VAL A 160 -22.43 -8.67 1.53
CA VAL A 160 -21.50 -9.34 2.45
C VAL A 160 -20.60 -10.33 1.70
N THR A 161 -21.17 -11.09 0.76
CA THR A 161 -20.43 -12.04 -0.07
C THR A 161 -19.41 -11.33 -0.96
N HIS A 162 -19.82 -10.23 -1.60
CA HIS A 162 -18.91 -9.41 -2.42
C HIS A 162 -17.77 -8.84 -1.59
N ARG A 163 -18.08 -8.31 -0.40
CA ARG A 163 -17.05 -7.79 0.52
C ARG A 163 -16.06 -8.86 0.96
N GLN A 164 -16.54 -10.06 1.31
CA GLN A 164 -15.68 -11.16 1.74
C GLN A 164 -14.83 -11.71 0.59
N LYS A 165 -15.36 -11.76 -0.64
CA LYS A 165 -14.57 -12.08 -1.83
C LYS A 165 -13.43 -11.07 -2.02
N TRP A 166 -13.76 -9.78 -1.97
CA TRP A 166 -12.77 -8.71 -2.10
C TRP A 166 -11.70 -8.77 -0.99
N GLU A 167 -12.11 -9.04 0.25
CA GLU A 167 -11.17 -9.22 1.37
C GLU A 167 -10.22 -10.40 1.14
N LEU A 168 -10.73 -11.55 0.68
CA LEU A 168 -9.89 -12.71 0.33
C LEU A 168 -8.89 -12.36 -0.78
N GLU A 169 -9.36 -11.73 -1.86
CA GLU A 169 -8.52 -11.36 -3.00
C GLU A 169 -7.41 -10.39 -2.58
N ASN A 170 -7.74 -9.39 -1.76
CA ASN A 170 -6.77 -8.45 -1.25
C ASN A 170 -5.74 -9.11 -0.31
N LEU A 171 -6.17 -10.07 0.52
CA LEU A 171 -5.25 -10.83 1.37
C LEU A 171 -4.32 -11.75 0.59
N LEU A 172 -4.82 -12.39 -0.47
CA LEU A 172 -3.99 -13.21 -1.37
C LEU A 172 -2.93 -12.36 -2.06
N ARG A 173 -3.35 -11.22 -2.65
CA ARG A 173 -2.45 -10.21 -3.23
C ARG A 173 -1.39 -9.76 -2.23
N ARG A 174 -1.80 -9.43 -1.00
CA ARG A 174 -0.89 -8.99 0.07
C ARG A 174 0.11 -10.08 0.45
N HIS A 175 -0.33 -11.32 0.59
CA HIS A 175 0.55 -12.45 0.89
C HIS A 175 1.63 -12.61 -0.19
N GLU A 176 1.24 -12.54 -1.47
CA GLU A 176 2.17 -12.56 -2.60
C GLU A 176 3.16 -11.38 -2.56
N GLU A 177 2.68 -10.17 -2.25
CA GLU A 177 3.55 -8.98 -2.20
C GLU A 177 4.56 -9.04 -1.05
N ILE A 178 4.18 -9.56 0.12
CA ILE A 178 5.10 -9.78 1.25
C ILE A 178 6.20 -10.77 0.84
N ALA A 179 5.83 -11.89 0.21
CA ALA A 179 6.77 -12.90 -0.25
C ALA A 179 7.72 -12.36 -1.34
N ALA A 180 7.19 -11.54 -2.26
CA ALA A 180 7.98 -10.87 -3.29
C ALA A 180 8.96 -9.87 -2.68
N THR A 181 8.51 -9.05 -1.72
CA THR A 181 9.36 -8.10 -0.98
C THR A 181 10.50 -8.80 -0.26
N LEU A 182 10.21 -9.91 0.42
CA LEU A 182 11.20 -10.71 1.13
C LEU A 182 12.26 -11.26 0.15
N SER A 183 11.83 -11.75 -1.00
CA SER A 183 12.74 -12.22 -2.06
C SER A 183 13.62 -11.10 -2.59
N ARG A 184 13.07 -9.92 -2.92
CA ARG A 184 13.82 -8.74 -3.39
C ARG A 184 14.90 -8.27 -2.41
N ILE A 185 14.68 -8.43 -1.10
CA ILE A 185 15.61 -7.96 -0.06
C ILE A 185 16.71 -8.99 0.27
N MET A 186 16.44 -10.26 -0.01
CA MET A 186 17.39 -11.35 0.21
C MET A 186 18.41 -11.53 -0.91
N GLU A 187 18.11 -11.05 -2.13
CA GLU A 187 19.06 -10.91 -3.24
C GLU A 187 20.18 -9.89 -2.96
#